data_AF-A0A7R9B4J7-F1
#
_entry.id   AF-A0A7R9B4J7-F1
#
_cell.length_a   1.000
_cell.length_b   1.000
_cell.length_c   1.000
_cell.angle_alpha   90.00
_cell.angle_beta   90.00
_cell.angle_gamma   90.00
#
_symmetry.space_group_name_H-M   'P 1'
#
loop_
_entity.id
_entity.type
_entity.pdbx_description
1 polymer ?
#
loop_
_entity_poly.entity_id
_entity_poly.type
_entity_poly.pdbx_seq_one_letter_code
_entity_poly.pdbx_strand_id
1 'polypeptide(L)'
;MHRWYFGKIKRIEAEKKLLLPENDHGAFLIRDSESRRNDYSLSVRDGDTVKHYRIRQLDEGGFFIARRTTFRTLQELVEHYSKDADGLCVNLRKPCIRFGPGMTNAEVLHQVEHGYRMPCPPGCPNSLYDIMLECWHKDPMKRPTFETLQWKLEDFFTMEGSEYKEASAY
;
A
#
# COMPACT_ATOMS: atom_id res chain seq x y z
N MET A 1 -3.87 -7.24 12.77
CA MET A 1 -4.16 -6.10 11.87
C MET A 1 -4.72 -6.67 10.57
N HIS A 2 -5.89 -6.23 10.11
CA HIS A 2 -6.54 -6.83 8.93
C HIS A 2 -5.89 -6.35 7.62
N ARG A 3 -5.67 -7.27 6.67
CA ARG A 3 -5.00 -6.98 5.39
C ARG A 3 -5.66 -5.85 4.59
N TRP A 4 -6.99 -5.73 4.67
CA TRP A 4 -7.78 -4.70 4.01
C TRP A 4 -7.71 -3.31 4.66
N TYR A 5 -7.08 -3.13 5.83
CA TYR A 5 -7.10 -1.85 6.57
C TYR A 5 -5.86 -0.97 6.36
N PHE A 6 -5.93 0.04 5.49
CA PHE A 6 -4.80 0.85 5.04
C PHE A 6 -4.47 2.05 5.93
N GLY A 7 -5.19 2.24 7.04
CA GLY A 7 -4.96 3.36 7.97
C GLY A 7 -5.14 4.72 7.31
N LYS A 8 -4.27 5.68 7.65
CA LYS A 8 -4.30 7.08 7.18
C LYS A 8 -3.81 7.23 5.74
N ILE A 9 -4.58 6.71 4.78
CA ILE A 9 -4.41 7.04 3.35
C ILE A 9 -5.52 7.98 2.88
N LYS A 10 -5.18 8.90 1.97
CA LYS A 10 -6.13 9.83 1.35
C LYS A 10 -7.01 9.11 0.32
N ARG A 11 -8.16 9.71 0.00
CA ARG A 11 -9.06 9.22 -1.07
C ARG A 11 -8.33 8.95 -2.37
N ILE A 12 -7.57 9.92 -2.87
CA ILE A 12 -6.83 9.83 -4.13
C ILE A 12 -5.81 8.69 -4.10
N GLU A 13 -5.15 8.47 -2.96
CA GLU A 13 -4.19 7.37 -2.79
C GLU A 13 -4.87 6.00 -2.77
N ALA A 14 -6.08 5.90 -2.21
CA ALA A 14 -6.89 4.69 -2.28
C ALA A 14 -7.35 4.40 -3.71
N GLU A 15 -7.78 5.42 -4.45
CA GLU A 15 -8.19 5.30 -5.85
C GLU A 15 -7.03 4.77 -6.72
N LYS A 16 -5.85 5.42 -6.64
CA LYS A 16 -4.64 4.96 -7.36
C LYS A 16 -4.30 3.51 -7.06
N LYS A 17 -4.34 3.10 -5.78
CA LYS A 17 -4.00 1.73 -5.36
C LYS A 17 -5.02 0.71 -5.85
N LEU A 18 -6.32 1.00 -5.75
CA LEU A 18 -7.38 0.09 -6.19
C LEU A 18 -7.42 -0.07 -7.71
N LEU A 19 -7.05 0.96 -8.47
CA LEU A 19 -7.04 0.93 -9.94
C LEU A 19 -5.80 0.24 -10.54
N LEU A 20 -4.85 -0.21 -9.72
CA LEU A 20 -3.73 -1.03 -10.19
C LEU A 20 -4.24 -2.32 -10.85
N PRO A 21 -3.61 -2.78 -11.95
CA PRO A 21 -4.10 -3.91 -12.74
C PRO A 21 -4.15 -5.24 -11.96
N GLU A 22 -3.41 -5.36 -10.86
CA GLU A 22 -3.42 -6.53 -9.97
C GLU A 22 -4.70 -6.65 -9.13
N ASN A 23 -5.53 -5.62 -9.08
CA ASN A 23 -6.80 -5.63 -8.38
C ASN A 23 -7.97 -5.91 -9.33
N ASP A 24 -8.77 -6.92 -9.01
CA ASP A 24 -9.98 -7.23 -9.77
C ASP A 24 -11.16 -6.31 -9.38
N HIS A 25 -12.21 -6.30 -10.21
CA HIS A 25 -13.51 -5.73 -9.86
C HIS A 25 -14.03 -6.31 -8.52
N GLY A 26 -14.51 -5.46 -7.62
CA GLY A 26 -14.88 -5.81 -6.26
C GLY A 26 -13.72 -5.82 -5.25
N ALA A 27 -12.49 -5.52 -5.69
CA ALA A 27 -11.37 -5.28 -4.77
C ALA A 27 -11.67 -4.09 -3.85
N PHE A 28 -11.25 -4.17 -2.59
CA PHE A 28 -11.61 -3.16 -1.60
C PHE A 28 -10.53 -2.88 -0.57
N LEU A 29 -10.59 -1.70 0.04
CA LEU A 29 -9.83 -1.37 1.23
C LEU A 29 -10.65 -0.50 2.19
N ILE A 30 -10.28 -0.54 3.46
CA ILE A 30 -10.80 0.37 4.49
C ILE A 30 -9.66 1.28 4.94
N ARG A 31 -9.95 2.57 5.07
CA ARG A 31 -9.02 3.63 5.46
C ARG A 31 -9.67 4.56 6.48
N ASP A 32 -8.86 5.34 7.18
CA ASP A 32 -9.34 6.38 8.08
C ASP A 32 -10.15 7.43 7.30
N SER A 33 -11.21 7.95 7.90
CA SER A 33 -11.97 9.05 7.31
C SER A 33 -11.18 10.35 7.35
N GLU A 34 -11.07 11.02 6.20
CA GLU A 34 -10.43 12.34 6.10
C GLU A 34 -11.30 13.46 6.71
N SER A 35 -12.61 13.22 6.83
CA SER A 35 -13.59 14.26 7.18
C SER A 35 -14.07 14.22 8.62
N ARG A 36 -13.97 13.09 9.32
CA ARG A 36 -14.30 13.00 10.76
C ARG A 36 -13.36 12.04 11.46
N ARG A 37 -12.91 12.44 12.66
CA ARG A 37 -12.17 11.54 13.56
C ARG A 37 -13.03 10.32 13.90
N ASN A 38 -12.37 9.17 14.01
CA ASN A 38 -12.93 7.87 14.40
C ASN A 38 -13.90 7.21 13.39
N ASP A 39 -14.31 7.90 12.33
CA ASP A 39 -15.00 7.27 11.19
C ASP A 39 -13.99 6.60 10.26
N TYR A 40 -14.48 5.64 9.47
CA TYR A 40 -13.71 4.99 8.41
C TYR A 40 -14.36 5.24 7.03
N SER A 41 -13.62 4.92 5.99
CA SER A 41 -14.11 4.90 4.61
C SER A 41 -13.80 3.55 3.97
N LEU A 42 -14.83 2.88 3.47
CA LEU A 42 -14.71 1.72 2.59
C LEU A 42 -14.55 2.23 1.15
N SER A 43 -13.50 1.83 0.47
CA SER A 43 -13.26 2.15 -0.95
C SER A 43 -13.29 0.86 -1.75
N VAL A 44 -14.08 0.81 -2.83
CA VAL A 44 -14.36 -0.41 -3.61
C VAL A 44 -14.14 -0.13 -5.09
N ARG A 45 -13.40 -1.00 -5.78
CA ARG A 45 -13.23 -0.95 -7.23
C ARG A 45 -14.50 -1.47 -7.92
N ASP A 46 -15.05 -0.64 -8.79
CA ASP A 46 -16.22 -0.93 -9.61
C ASP A 46 -15.86 -0.69 -11.08
N GLY A 47 -15.28 -1.73 -11.69
CA GLY A 47 -14.71 -1.66 -13.04
C GLY A 47 -13.49 -0.76 -13.07
N ASP A 48 -13.56 0.32 -13.85
CA ASP A 48 -12.50 1.33 -13.98
C ASP A 48 -12.69 2.53 -13.04
N THR A 49 -13.66 2.45 -12.12
CA THR A 49 -13.94 3.50 -11.15
C THR A 49 -13.81 2.98 -9.72
N VAL A 50 -13.74 3.91 -8.76
CA VAL A 50 -13.73 3.57 -7.33
C VAL A 50 -14.88 4.29 -6.63
N LYS A 51 -15.65 3.54 -5.86
CA LYS A 51 -16.74 4.05 -5.02
C LYS A 51 -16.30 4.12 -3.56
N HIS A 52 -16.76 5.14 -2.85
CA HIS A 52 -16.41 5.35 -1.44
C HIS A 52 -17.66 5.41 -0.58
N TYR A 53 -17.69 4.58 0.46
CA TYR A 53 -18.76 4.49 1.42
C TYR A 53 -18.24 4.91 2.79
N ARG A 54 -19.00 5.78 3.46
CA ARG A 54 -18.68 6.22 4.80
C ARG A 54 -19.09 5.13 5.80
N ILE A 55 -18.15 4.63 6.56
CA ILE A 55 -18.42 3.77 7.71
C ILE A 55 -18.44 4.66 8.95
N ARG A 56 -19.61 4.77 9.57
CA ARG A 56 -19.80 5.55 10.80
C ARG A 56 -19.75 4.64 12.01
N GLN A 57 -19.28 5.20 13.13
CA GLN A 57 -19.31 4.55 14.43
C GLN A 57 -20.56 4.99 15.21
N LEU A 58 -21.14 4.08 16.01
CA LEU A 58 -22.20 4.40 16.97
C LEU A 58 -21.60 4.77 18.33
N ASP A 59 -22.33 5.55 19.12
CA ASP A 59 -21.89 5.97 20.47
C ASP A 59 -21.74 4.78 21.43
N GLU A 60 -22.62 3.78 21.31
CA GLU A 60 -22.60 2.54 22.10
C GLU A 60 -21.58 1.50 21.57
N GLY A 61 -20.81 1.85 20.55
CA GLY A 61 -19.92 0.95 19.82
C GLY A 61 -20.60 0.29 18.61
N GLY A 62 -19.77 -0.15 17.66
CA GLY A 62 -20.21 -0.75 16.40
C GLY A 62 -20.19 0.21 15.21
N PHE A 63 -20.41 -0.35 14.02
CA PHE A 63 -20.14 0.26 12.72
C PHE A 63 -21.33 0.09 11.78
N PHE A 64 -21.54 1.07 10.90
CA PHE A 64 -22.55 0.97 9.85
C PHE A 64 -22.22 1.85 8.65
N ILE A 65 -22.68 1.45 7.46
CA ILE A 65 -22.72 2.31 6.27
C ILE A 65 -24.12 2.93 6.16
N ALA A 66 -25.16 2.08 6.18
CA ALA A 66 -26.56 2.46 6.28
C ALA A 66 -27.12 2.07 7.66
N ARG A 67 -27.88 2.96 8.31
CA ARG A 67 -28.36 2.76 9.70
C ARG A 67 -29.22 1.50 9.91
N ARG A 68 -29.74 0.91 8.83
CA ARG A 68 -30.54 -0.32 8.86
C ARG A 68 -29.76 -1.57 9.27
N THR A 69 -28.44 -1.57 9.09
CA THR A 69 -27.58 -2.71 9.40
C THR A 69 -26.37 -2.24 10.18
N THR A 70 -26.17 -2.79 11.38
CA THR A 70 -25.09 -2.43 12.29
C THR A 70 -24.24 -3.65 12.60
N PHE A 71 -22.95 -3.43 12.82
CA PHE A 71 -21.95 -4.48 13.02
C PHE A 71 -21.12 -4.18 14.26
N ARG A 72 -20.71 -5.18 15.03
CA ARG A 72 -19.88 -4.96 16.22
C ARG A 72 -18.44 -4.65 15.83
N THR A 73 -17.97 -5.24 14.74
CA THR A 73 -16.60 -5.08 14.24
C THR A 73 -16.58 -4.74 12.75
N LEU A 74 -15.49 -4.13 12.29
CA LEU A 74 -15.26 -3.93 10.86
C LEU A 74 -15.13 -5.27 10.11
N GLN A 75 -14.66 -6.33 10.77
CA GLN A 75 -14.56 -7.67 10.17
C GLN A 75 -15.96 -8.23 9.84
N GLU A 76 -16.92 -8.12 10.76
CA GLU A 76 -18.31 -8.51 10.51
C GLU A 76 -18.94 -7.70 9.36
N LEU A 77 -18.67 -6.39 9.31
CA LEU A 77 -19.11 -5.53 8.20
C LEU A 77 -18.56 -6.04 6.87
N VAL A 78 -17.26 -6.35 6.80
CA VAL A 78 -16.63 -6.87 5.58
C VAL A 78 -17.22 -8.23 5.18
N GLU A 79 -17.44 -9.13 6.13
CA GLU A 79 -18.04 -10.45 5.87
C GLU A 79 -19.47 -10.35 5.33
N HIS A 80 -20.29 -9.45 5.89
CA HIS A 80 -21.64 -9.16 5.39
C HIS A 80 -21.60 -8.68 3.94
N TYR A 81 -20.84 -7.61 3.67
CA TYR A 81 -20.78 -6.99 2.35
C TYR A 81 -20.04 -7.83 1.31
N SER A 82 -19.32 -8.88 1.73
CA SER A 82 -18.79 -9.90 0.83
C SER A 82 -19.87 -10.87 0.35
N LYS A 83 -20.85 -11.20 1.21
CA LYS A 83 -21.95 -12.13 0.92
C LYS A 83 -23.10 -11.46 0.16
N ASP A 84 -23.47 -10.24 0.55
CA ASP A 84 -24.53 -9.45 -0.06
C ASP A 84 -24.08 -8.00 -0.19
N ALA A 85 -24.19 -7.42 -1.39
CA ALA A 85 -23.83 -6.03 -1.62
C ALA A 85 -24.68 -5.08 -0.78
N ASP A 86 -25.93 -5.43 -0.46
CA ASP A 86 -26.80 -4.69 0.45
C ASP A 86 -26.74 -3.15 0.26
N GLY A 87 -26.85 -2.71 -0.99
CA GLY A 87 -26.80 -1.29 -1.40
C GLY A 87 -25.42 -0.73 -1.75
N LEU A 88 -24.34 -1.52 -1.65
CA LEU A 88 -23.07 -1.22 -2.30
C LEU A 88 -23.18 -1.45 -3.81
N CYS A 89 -22.28 -0.83 -4.57
CA CYS A 89 -22.18 -1.00 -6.03
C CYS A 89 -21.93 -2.46 -6.42
N VAL A 90 -21.14 -3.18 -5.61
CA VAL A 90 -20.70 -4.56 -5.86
C VAL A 90 -20.43 -5.26 -4.53
N ASN A 91 -20.50 -6.59 -4.52
CA ASN A 91 -20.01 -7.39 -3.39
C ASN A 91 -18.51 -7.18 -3.20
N LEU A 92 -18.07 -7.13 -1.93
CA LEU A 92 -16.66 -7.13 -1.60
C LEU A 92 -16.03 -8.46 -1.98
N ARG A 93 -14.89 -8.42 -2.67
CA ARG A 93 -14.14 -9.61 -3.07
C ARG A 93 -12.81 -9.68 -2.32
N LYS A 94 -11.69 -9.49 -3.02
CA LYS A 94 -10.35 -9.56 -2.42
C LYS A 94 -9.96 -8.21 -1.82
N PRO A 95 -9.22 -8.18 -0.69
CA PRO A 95 -8.55 -6.97 -0.25
C PRO A 95 -7.67 -6.38 -1.36
N CYS A 96 -7.59 -5.06 -1.43
CA CYS A 96 -6.67 -4.35 -2.29
C CYS A 96 -5.24 -4.83 -2.02
N ILE A 97 -4.50 -5.08 -3.09
CA ILE A 97 -3.10 -5.46 -2.98
C ILE A 97 -2.30 -4.35 -2.27
N ARG A 98 -1.34 -4.77 -1.43
CA ARG A 98 -0.42 -3.87 -0.75
C ARG A 98 0.94 -3.98 -1.35
N PHE A 99 1.50 -2.85 -1.77
CA PHE A 99 2.89 -2.76 -2.17
C PHE A 99 3.76 -2.26 -1.01
N GLY A 100 4.77 -3.03 -0.59
CA GLY A 100 5.72 -2.65 0.45
C GLY A 100 5.52 -3.32 1.82
N PRO A 101 5.87 -2.65 2.94
CA PRO A 101 5.82 -3.23 4.28
C PRO A 101 4.42 -3.78 4.61
N GLY A 102 4.35 -5.06 4.97
CA GLY A 102 3.09 -5.76 5.27
C GLY A 102 2.65 -6.77 4.20
N MET A 103 3.36 -6.87 3.07
CA MET A 103 3.31 -8.08 2.24
C MET A 103 3.93 -9.28 3.00
N THR A 104 3.42 -10.47 2.74
CA THR A 104 4.06 -11.73 3.12
C THR A 104 5.20 -12.09 2.16
N ASN A 105 6.13 -12.96 2.58
CA ASN A 105 7.21 -13.43 1.72
C ASN A 105 6.69 -14.05 0.40
N ALA A 106 5.58 -14.79 0.45
CA ALA A 106 4.97 -15.37 -0.75
C ALA A 106 4.46 -14.28 -1.72
N GLU A 107 3.82 -13.22 -1.19
CA GLU A 107 3.37 -12.09 -2.00
C GLU A 107 4.57 -11.31 -2.57
N VAL A 108 5.61 -11.07 -1.77
CA VAL A 108 6.84 -10.40 -2.24
C VAL A 108 7.48 -11.20 -3.37
N LEU A 109 7.64 -12.51 -3.21
CA LEU A 109 8.24 -13.39 -4.23
C LEU A 109 7.45 -13.32 -5.54
N HIS A 110 6.14 -13.53 -5.46
CA HIS A 110 5.25 -13.45 -6.63
C HIS A 110 5.36 -12.09 -7.33
N GLN A 111 5.43 -10.99 -6.57
CA GLN A 111 5.54 -9.65 -7.13
C GLN A 111 6.90 -9.40 -7.80
N VAL A 112 8.00 -9.80 -7.15
CA VAL A 112 9.36 -9.67 -7.69
C VAL A 112 9.52 -10.46 -9.00
N GLU A 113 8.89 -11.64 -9.11
CA GLU A 113 8.86 -12.45 -10.34
C GLU A 113 8.12 -11.73 -11.49
N HIS A 114 7.07 -10.97 -11.18
CA HIS A 114 6.29 -10.19 -12.15
C HIS A 114 6.87 -8.79 -12.44
N GLY A 115 8.07 -8.51 -11.94
CA GLY A 115 8.81 -7.29 -12.28
C GLY A 115 8.59 -6.12 -11.32
N TYR A 116 7.79 -6.28 -10.26
CA TYR A 116 7.71 -5.27 -9.21
C TYR A 116 9.09 -5.06 -8.58
N ARG A 117 9.45 -3.80 -8.39
CA ARG A 117 10.59 -3.32 -7.62
C ARG A 117 10.09 -2.19 -6.74
N MET A 118 10.56 -2.11 -5.50
CA MET A 118 10.21 -1.02 -4.59
C MET A 118 10.52 0.33 -5.23
N PRO A 119 9.58 1.29 -5.19
CA PRO A 119 9.81 2.62 -5.73
C PRO A 119 10.91 3.35 -4.96
N CYS A 120 11.50 4.36 -5.61
CA CYS A 120 12.51 5.24 -5.00
C CYS A 120 12.01 5.80 -3.66
N PRO A 121 12.73 5.58 -2.55
CA PRO A 121 12.38 6.15 -1.26
C PRO A 121 12.35 7.69 -1.30
N PRO A 122 11.47 8.36 -0.53
CA PRO A 122 11.46 9.81 -0.44
C PRO A 122 12.82 10.37 0.00
N GLY A 123 13.35 11.34 -0.75
CA GLY A 123 14.65 11.96 -0.46
C GLY A 123 15.87 11.13 -0.88
N CYS A 124 15.68 9.98 -1.54
CA CYS A 124 16.79 9.21 -2.09
C CYS A 124 17.25 9.81 -3.43
N PRO A 125 18.55 10.10 -3.61
CA PRO A 125 19.12 10.57 -4.88
C PRO A 125 18.92 9.54 -5.99
N ASN A 126 18.58 10.01 -7.21
CA ASN A 126 18.30 9.13 -8.34
C ASN A 126 19.48 8.20 -8.67
N SER A 127 20.70 8.73 -8.65
CA SER A 127 21.94 7.97 -8.89
C SER A 127 22.12 6.84 -7.88
N LEU A 128 21.81 7.07 -6.60
CA LEU A 128 21.84 6.01 -5.59
C LEU A 128 20.74 4.97 -5.83
N TYR A 129 19.53 5.40 -6.19
CA TYR A 129 18.44 4.49 -6.51
C TYR A 129 18.72 3.65 -7.77
N ASP A 130 19.38 4.19 -8.77
CA ASP A 130 19.82 3.46 -9.97
C ASP A 130 20.78 2.33 -9.58
N ILE A 131 21.73 2.58 -8.68
CA ILE A 131 22.60 1.54 -8.11
C ILE A 131 21.76 0.45 -7.41
N MET A 132 20.74 0.83 -6.62
CA MET A 132 19.85 -0.15 -5.98
C MET A 132 19.10 -1.01 -7.00
N LEU A 133 18.65 -0.43 -8.13
CA LEU A 133 17.96 -1.15 -9.19
C LEU A 133 18.87 -2.15 -9.92
N GLU A 134 20.15 -1.82 -10.11
CA GLU A 134 21.12 -2.76 -10.69
C GLU A 134 21.32 -4.01 -9.81
N CYS A 135 21.37 -3.83 -8.48
CA CYS A 135 21.41 -4.94 -7.53
C CYS A 135 20.17 -5.86 -7.63
N TRP A 136 19.09 -5.37 -8.22
CA TRP A 136 17.81 -6.07 -8.42
C TRP A 136 17.62 -6.67 -9.81
N HIS A 137 18.70 -6.77 -10.59
CA HIS A 137 18.66 -7.37 -11.91
C HIS A 137 18.14 -8.82 -11.88
N LYS A 138 17.25 -9.17 -12.82
CA LYS A 138 16.59 -10.49 -12.89
C LYS A 138 17.62 -11.62 -13.05
N ASP A 139 18.55 -11.44 -13.98
CA ASP A 139 19.72 -12.29 -14.17
C ASP A 139 20.76 -12.03 -13.06
N PRO A 140 21.10 -13.03 -12.22
CA PRO A 140 22.12 -12.89 -11.18
C PRO A 140 23.50 -12.48 -11.71
N MET A 141 23.86 -12.91 -12.92
CA MET A 141 25.18 -12.62 -13.50
C MET A 141 25.36 -11.16 -13.92
N LYS A 142 24.26 -10.42 -14.05
CA LYS A 142 24.26 -9.00 -14.39
C LYS A 142 24.19 -8.08 -13.17
N ARG A 143 24.08 -8.65 -11.96
CA ARG A 143 24.14 -7.86 -10.72
C ARG A 143 25.60 -7.45 -10.48
N PRO A 144 25.85 -6.23 -9.97
CA PRO A 144 27.20 -5.79 -9.67
C PRO A 144 27.85 -6.71 -8.64
N THR A 145 29.16 -6.94 -8.79
CA THR A 145 29.94 -7.59 -7.74
C THR A 145 30.09 -6.65 -6.55
N PHE A 146 30.50 -7.19 -5.40
CA PHE A 146 30.79 -6.37 -4.24
C PHE A 146 31.83 -5.28 -4.55
N GLU A 147 32.88 -5.63 -5.29
CA GLU A 147 33.91 -4.70 -5.73
C GLU A 147 33.34 -3.59 -6.61
N THR A 148 32.54 -3.93 -7.63
CA THR A 148 31.88 -2.92 -8.48
C THR A 148 30.95 -2.02 -7.68
N LEU A 149 30.19 -2.59 -6.74
CA LEU A 149 29.26 -1.84 -5.90
C LEU A 149 30.00 -0.86 -4.98
N GLN A 150 31.11 -1.29 -4.38
CA GLN A 150 31.95 -0.45 -3.53
C GLN A 150 32.46 0.77 -4.31
N TRP A 151 33.05 0.55 -5.49
CA TRP A 151 33.52 1.63 -6.36
C TRP A 151 32.41 2.62 -6.73
N LYS A 152 31.23 2.12 -7.09
CA LYS A 152 30.08 2.97 -7.43
C LYS A 152 29.61 3.84 -6.27
N LEU A 153 29.61 3.27 -5.05
CA LEU A 153 29.22 4.02 -3.86
C LEU A 153 30.28 5.05 -3.47
N GLU A 154 31.56 4.69 -3.53
CA GLU A 154 32.66 5.63 -3.29
C GLU A 154 32.64 6.81 -4.27
N ASP A 155 32.45 6.55 -5.56
CA ASP A 155 32.29 7.58 -6.59
C ASP A 155 31.09 8.49 -6.29
N PHE A 156 29.93 7.90 -5.96
CA PHE A 156 28.74 8.66 -5.56
C PHE A 156 29.01 9.61 -4.36
N PHE A 157 29.66 9.14 -3.30
CA PHE A 157 29.94 9.96 -2.11
C PHE A 157 31.08 10.98 -2.30
N THR A 158 32.01 10.73 -3.23
CA THR A 158 33.10 11.65 -3.54
C THR A 158 32.68 12.75 -4.51
N MET A 159 31.75 12.46 -5.44
CA MET A 159 31.21 13.43 -6.39
C MET A 159 30.17 14.37 -5.77
N GLU A 160 29.41 13.95 -4.75
CA GLU A 160 28.39 14.80 -4.11
C GLU A 160 28.95 15.79 -3.07
N GLY A 161 30.26 15.81 -2.80
CA GLY A 161 30.86 16.73 -1.83
C GLY A 161 30.30 16.51 -0.43
N SER A 162 30.89 15.56 0.30
CA SER A 162 30.43 15.15 1.63
C SER A 162 30.12 16.30 2.60
N GLU A 163 28.85 16.54 2.92
CA GLU A 163 28.46 16.89 4.29
C GLU A 163 28.20 15.57 5.04
N TYR A 164 29.27 14.85 5.37
CA TYR A 164 29.23 13.93 6.50
C TYR A 164 29.03 14.80 7.74
N LYS A 165 27.77 15.00 8.15
CA LYS A 165 27.50 15.44 9.53
C LYS A 165 27.86 14.27 10.42
N GLU A 166 29.05 14.36 11.00
CA GLU A 166 29.43 13.62 12.20
C GLU A 166 28.22 13.61 13.14
N ALA A 167 27.82 12.42 13.58
CA ALA A 167 26.98 12.28 14.76
C ALA A 167 27.82 12.78 15.94
N SER A 168 27.78 14.09 16.19
CA SER A 168 28.38 14.70 17.36
C SER A 168 27.77 14.06 18.60
N ALA A 169 28.64 13.30 19.28
CA ALA A 169 28.57 12.74 20.61
C ALA A 169 27.38 13.19 21.48
N TYR A 170 26.61 12.21 21.95
CA TYR A 170 25.88 12.29 23.22
C TYR A 170 26.80 11.90 24.37
#